data_AF-A0A673M771-F1
#
_entry.id   AF-A0A673M771-F1
#
_cell.length_a   1.000
_cell.length_b   1.000
_cell.length_c   1.000
_cell.angle_alpha   90.00
_cell.angle_beta   90.00
_cell.angle_gamma   90.00
#
_symmetry.space_group_name_H-M   'P 1'
#
loop_
_entity.id
_entity.type
_entity.pdbx_description
1 polymer ?
#
loop_
_entity_poly.entity_id
_entity_poly.type
_entity_poly.pdbx_seq_one_letter_code
_entity_poly.pdbx_strand_id
1 'polypeptide(L)'
;QEGLDDGPDFLSEEDRGVSFFFPFLISQNEFSVVRQHEEFIWLHDSFVENEEYAGYIIPPAPPKPDFDASREKLQKLGEGEGSMTKEEFTKMKQELEAEYLAIFKKTVAMHEVFLCRVAAHPVLRKDLNFHVFLEYNQDLSVRGKNKKEKLEDFFKNVVKSADGVLVAGVKDVDDFFEHEKTFLLEYHNRVKDASAKSDRMIRSHKSAADDINRIASTFHSPLPLSCFQTLFPVQKIEARVAADEDLKLADLLKYYLRESQAAKDLLYRRGRALVDYENANKALDKARAKNKDVLQAETTQQVCCQKFEKISESAKQELIDFKTRRVAAFRKNLVELAELELKHAKGNLQLLHSCLGVLKGDT
;
A
#
# COMPACT_ATOMS: atom_id res chain seq x y z
N GLN A 1 8.99 23.18 42.30
CA GLN A 1 7.63 23.30 41.76
C GLN A 1 7.69 24.51 40.85
N GLU A 2 7.73 24.38 39.53
CA GLU A 2 6.90 23.52 38.68
C GLU A 2 7.75 22.71 37.70
N GLY A 3 7.36 21.45 37.48
CA GLY A 3 8.00 20.58 36.49
C GLY A 3 7.60 21.02 35.09
N LEU A 4 8.61 21.16 34.23
CA LEU A 4 8.43 21.13 32.79
C LEU A 4 7.83 19.76 32.47
N ASP A 5 6.60 19.78 31.97
CA ASP A 5 5.96 18.64 31.32
C ASP A 5 6.73 18.40 30.03
N ASP A 6 7.80 17.61 30.14
CA ASP A 6 8.49 17.03 28.99
C ASP A 6 7.50 16.08 28.33
N GLY A 7 6.82 16.61 27.29
CA GLY A 7 6.04 15.79 26.37
C GLY A 7 6.85 14.58 25.87
N PRO A 8 6.19 13.53 25.38
CA PRO A 8 6.81 12.24 25.14
C PRO A 8 8.10 12.37 24.33
N ASP A 9 9.17 11.82 24.89
CA ASP A 9 10.53 11.88 24.37
C ASP A 9 10.57 11.26 22.96
N PHE A 10 10.71 12.11 21.94
CA PHE A 10 10.50 11.81 20.52
C PHE A 10 11.47 10.75 19.96
N LEU A 11 12.63 10.58 20.62
CA LEU A 11 13.62 9.54 20.32
C LEU A 11 13.22 8.15 20.89
N SER A 12 12.24 8.09 21.79
CA SER A 12 11.81 6.85 22.45
C SER A 12 10.69 6.09 21.72
N GLU A 13 9.95 6.76 20.82
CA GLU A 13 9.05 6.11 19.85
C GLU A 13 9.82 5.57 18.63
N GLU A 14 11.08 5.98 18.45
CA GLU A 14 11.92 5.71 17.29
C GLU A 14 12.34 4.23 17.15
N ASP A 15 12.32 3.48 18.25
CA ASP A 15 12.65 2.05 18.34
C ASP A 15 11.47 1.15 18.74
N ARG A 16 10.34 1.74 19.16
CA ARG A 16 9.16 0.96 19.49
C ARG A 16 8.40 0.75 18.20
N GLY A 17 8.35 -0.49 17.74
CA GLY A 17 7.49 -0.89 16.64
C GLY A 17 6.08 -0.30 16.77
N VAL A 18 5.33 -0.28 15.68
CA VAL A 18 3.97 0.26 15.73
C VAL A 18 3.16 -0.58 16.71
N SER A 19 2.69 0.05 17.79
CA SER A 19 1.75 -0.57 18.73
C SER A 19 0.38 -0.52 18.10
N PHE A 20 -0.15 -1.69 17.73
CA PHE A 20 -1.49 -1.76 17.16
C PHE A 20 -2.48 -2.22 18.22
N PHE A 21 -3.60 -1.51 18.33
CA PHE A 21 -4.73 -1.88 19.17
C PHE A 21 -5.86 -2.40 18.28
N PHE A 22 -6.27 -3.66 18.45
CA PHE A 22 -7.28 -4.32 17.63
C PHE A 22 -8.53 -4.71 18.43
N PRO A 23 -9.45 -3.78 18.73
CA PRO A 23 -10.63 -4.07 19.53
C PRO A 23 -11.63 -5.02 18.86
N PHE A 24 -11.54 -5.24 17.54
CA PHE A 24 -12.45 -6.12 16.79
C PHE A 24 -11.94 -7.55 16.58
N LEU A 25 -10.70 -7.86 16.94
CA LEU A 25 -10.09 -9.18 16.69
C LEU A 25 -10.03 -10.08 17.92
N ILE A 26 -10.14 -9.51 19.13
CA ILE A 26 -9.95 -10.25 20.37
C ILE A 26 -11.28 -10.33 21.11
N SER A 27 -11.82 -11.55 21.24
CA SER A 27 -12.88 -11.79 22.21
C SER A 27 -12.29 -11.75 23.62
N GLN A 28 -12.75 -10.78 24.43
CA GLN A 28 -12.74 -10.81 25.90
C GLN A 28 -11.45 -10.44 26.68
N ASN A 29 -10.40 -9.88 26.06
CA ASN A 29 -9.33 -9.22 26.84
C ASN A 29 -8.63 -8.14 26.00
N GLU A 30 -8.38 -6.95 26.55
CA GLU A 30 -7.51 -5.97 25.90
C GLU A 30 -6.08 -6.54 25.87
N PHE A 31 -5.66 -6.99 24.69
CA PHE A 31 -4.33 -7.54 24.45
C PHE A 31 -3.64 -6.70 23.37
N SER A 32 -2.40 -6.28 23.62
CA SER A 32 -1.62 -5.44 22.71
C SER A 32 -0.21 -5.99 22.56
N VAL A 33 0.29 -6.01 21.33
CA VAL A 33 1.68 -6.37 21.01
C VAL A 33 2.30 -5.29 20.15
N VAL A 34 3.62 -5.16 20.28
CA VAL A 34 4.43 -4.28 19.46
C VAL A 34 5.01 -5.10 18.31
N ARG A 35 4.87 -4.59 17.08
CA ARG A 35 5.43 -5.25 15.89
C ARG A 35 6.25 -4.32 15.03
N GLN A 36 7.39 -4.82 14.57
CA GLN A 36 8.28 -4.18 13.62
C GLN A 36 7.86 -4.48 12.19
N HIS A 37 8.23 -3.61 11.25
CA HIS A 37 7.89 -3.75 9.84
C HIS A 37 8.37 -5.08 9.25
N GLU A 38 9.57 -5.53 9.62
CA GLU A 38 10.16 -6.80 9.19
C GLU A 38 9.30 -8.01 9.58
N GLU A 39 8.57 -7.94 10.69
CA GLU A 39 7.67 -9.01 11.15
C GLU A 39 6.41 -9.09 10.28
N PHE A 40 5.93 -7.96 9.75
CA PHE A 40 4.85 -7.94 8.75
C PHE A 40 5.30 -8.59 7.45
N ILE A 41 6.53 -8.32 7.02
CA ILE A 41 7.09 -8.94 5.81
C ILE A 41 7.23 -10.45 6.00
N TRP A 42 7.74 -10.89 7.15
CA TRP A 42 7.79 -12.31 7.48
C TRP A 42 6.41 -12.97 7.44
N LEU A 43 5.41 -12.36 8.08
CA LEU A 43 4.05 -12.89 8.09
C LEU A 43 3.48 -12.99 6.66
N HIS A 44 3.63 -11.93 5.87
CA HIS A 44 3.25 -11.94 4.46
C HIS A 44 3.93 -13.07 3.67
N ASP A 45 5.24 -13.21 3.81
CA ASP A 45 6.00 -14.21 3.07
C ASP A 45 5.60 -15.63 3.49
N SER A 46 5.29 -15.85 4.77
CA SER A 46 4.74 -17.12 5.25
C SER A 46 3.43 -17.50 4.57
N PHE A 47 2.57 -16.52 4.26
CA PHE A 47 1.35 -16.75 3.48
C PHE A 47 1.64 -17.07 2.01
N VAL A 48 2.59 -16.36 1.41
CA VAL A 48 2.95 -16.54 -0.02
C VAL A 48 3.60 -17.91 -0.25
N GLU A 49 4.44 -18.37 0.67
CA GLU A 49 5.19 -19.63 0.57
C GLU A 49 4.34 -20.86 0.93
N ASN A 50 3.21 -20.70 1.63
CA ASN A 50 2.34 -21.80 1.99
C ASN A 50 1.52 -22.30 0.77
N GLU A 51 1.76 -23.55 0.36
CA GLU A 51 1.05 -24.18 -0.76
C GLU A 51 -0.47 -24.29 -0.54
N GLU A 52 -0.93 -24.38 0.72
CA GLU A 52 -2.36 -24.42 1.03
C GLU A 52 -3.07 -23.12 0.64
N TYR A 53 -2.32 -22.02 0.54
CA TYR A 53 -2.83 -20.71 0.16
C TYR A 53 -2.56 -20.35 -1.31
N ALA A 54 -2.13 -21.33 -2.13
CA ALA A 54 -1.83 -21.14 -3.54
C ALA A 54 -3.02 -20.60 -4.35
N GLY A 55 -4.24 -20.88 -3.90
CA GLY A 55 -5.50 -20.43 -4.51
C GLY A 55 -6.07 -19.11 -3.99
N TYR A 56 -5.38 -18.39 -3.08
CA TYR A 56 -5.87 -17.12 -2.53
C TYR A 56 -5.08 -15.89 -2.96
N ILE A 57 -5.74 -14.74 -3.08
CA ILE A 57 -5.06 -13.45 -3.23
C ILE A 57 -4.53 -13.03 -1.86
N ILE A 58 -3.23 -13.21 -1.65
CA ILE A 58 -2.59 -12.79 -0.41
C ILE A 58 -2.62 -11.25 -0.34
N PRO A 59 -3.13 -10.64 0.75
CA PRO A 59 -3.12 -9.19 0.90
C PRO A 59 -1.71 -8.64 0.71
N PRO A 60 -1.52 -7.55 -0.05
CA PRO A 60 -0.20 -7.05 -0.35
C PRO A 60 0.50 -6.60 0.93
N ALA A 61 1.78 -6.94 1.07
CA ALA A 61 2.60 -6.46 2.18
C ALA A 61 2.50 -4.93 2.31
N PRO A 62 2.43 -4.39 3.55
CA PRO A 62 2.50 -2.96 3.75
C PRO A 62 3.86 -2.44 3.24
N PRO A 63 3.93 -1.22 2.67
CA PRO A 63 5.20 -0.68 2.23
C PRO A 63 6.08 -0.33 3.44
N LYS A 64 7.39 -0.37 3.21
CA LYS A 64 8.35 0.09 4.21
C LYS A 64 8.14 1.59 4.48
N PRO A 65 8.03 2.01 5.75
CA PRO A 65 8.05 3.41 6.08
C PRO A 65 9.35 4.08 5.62
N ASP A 66 9.23 5.26 5.03
CA ASP A 66 10.38 6.12 4.69
C ASP A 66 10.31 7.38 5.56
N PHE A 67 11.19 7.42 6.55
CA PHE A 67 11.37 8.56 7.45
C PHE A 67 12.71 9.27 7.22
N ASP A 68 13.50 8.85 6.22
CA ASP A 68 14.88 9.33 6.05
C ASP A 68 14.91 10.83 5.76
N ALA A 69 14.01 11.31 4.91
CA ALA A 69 13.88 12.74 4.60
C ALA A 69 13.47 13.58 5.84
N SER A 70 12.60 13.03 6.70
CA SER A 70 12.19 13.73 7.93
C SER A 70 13.33 13.76 8.95
N ARG A 71 14.08 12.65 9.09
CA ARG A 71 15.26 12.54 9.94
C ARG A 71 16.36 13.50 9.52
N GLU A 72 16.68 13.57 8.23
CA GLU A 72 17.69 14.48 7.70
C GLU A 72 17.32 15.94 7.95
N LYS A 73 16.05 16.31 7.75
CA LYS A 73 15.55 17.66 8.05
C LYS A 73 15.64 17.98 9.55
N LEU A 74 15.33 17.01 10.43
CA LEU A 74 15.36 17.22 11.89
C LEU A 74 16.79 17.42 12.37
N GLN A 75 17.72 16.64 11.84
CA GLN A 75 19.15 16.79 12.13
C GLN A 75 19.66 18.17 11.69
N LYS A 76 19.37 18.59 10.45
CA LYS A 76 19.77 19.91 9.94
C LYS A 76 19.17 21.06 10.74
N LEU A 77 17.93 20.91 11.21
CA LEU A 77 17.28 21.89 12.06
C LEU A 77 18.03 22.04 13.40
N GLY A 78 18.43 20.93 14.01
CA GLY A 78 19.24 20.93 15.24
C GLY A 78 20.63 21.55 15.05
N GLU A 79 21.30 21.27 13.93
CA GLU A 79 22.59 21.90 13.58
C GLU A 79 22.48 23.42 13.38
N GLY A 80 21.29 23.91 13.00
CA GLY A 80 20.99 25.32 12.76
C GLY A 80 20.44 26.10 13.95
N GLU A 81 20.23 25.48 15.13
CA GLU A 81 19.54 26.08 16.29
C GLU A 81 20.13 27.44 16.70
N GLY A 82 21.45 27.63 16.60
CA GLY A 82 22.12 28.88 16.96
C GLY A 82 22.05 30.00 15.90
N SER A 83 21.50 29.74 14.72
CA SER A 83 21.51 30.66 13.57
C SER A 83 20.16 31.36 13.32
N MET A 84 19.12 30.96 14.04
CA MET A 84 17.74 31.42 13.85
C MET A 84 17.13 31.88 15.17
N THR A 85 16.05 32.65 15.10
CA THR A 85 15.33 33.06 16.31
C THR A 85 14.63 31.87 16.96
N LYS A 86 14.37 31.97 18.27
CA LYS A 86 13.69 30.91 19.02
C LYS A 86 12.28 30.66 18.48
N GLU A 87 11.59 31.72 18.03
CA GLU A 87 10.28 31.62 17.39
C GLU A 87 10.35 30.88 16.05
N GLU A 88 11.33 31.18 15.20
CA GLU A 88 11.52 30.51 13.91
C GLU A 88 11.89 29.03 14.07
N PHE A 89 12.79 28.73 15.01
CA PHE A 89 13.16 27.35 15.34
C PHE A 89 11.95 26.52 15.79
N THR A 90 11.16 27.08 16.72
CA THR A 90 9.96 26.41 17.24
C THR A 90 8.96 26.14 16.13
N LYS A 91 8.74 27.12 15.23
CA LYS A 91 7.81 26.97 14.11
C LYS A 91 8.27 25.89 13.12
N MET A 92 9.54 25.89 12.72
CA MET A 92 10.07 24.87 11.81
C MET A 92 10.06 23.47 12.43
N LYS A 93 10.34 23.37 13.73
CA LYS A 93 10.24 22.11 14.48
C LYS A 93 8.81 21.56 14.43
N GLN A 94 7.81 22.41 14.71
CA GLN A 94 6.39 22.01 14.66
C GLN A 94 5.94 21.59 13.26
N GLU A 95 6.37 22.30 12.21
CA GLU A 95 6.05 21.93 10.82
C GLU A 95 6.64 20.56 10.46
N LEU A 96 7.86 20.29 10.90
CA LEU A 96 8.53 19.01 10.65
C LEU A 96 7.91 17.85 11.45
N GLU A 97 7.57 18.06 12.72
CA GLU A 97 6.84 17.09 13.54
C GLU A 97 5.48 16.75 12.92
N ALA A 98 4.79 17.74 12.35
CA ALA A 98 3.53 17.51 11.64
C ALA A 98 3.73 16.69 10.35
N GLU A 99 4.79 16.94 9.58
CA GLU A 99 5.15 16.15 8.39
C GLU A 99 5.45 14.69 8.78
N TYR A 100 6.27 14.49 9.81
CA TYR A 100 6.59 13.17 10.35
C TYR A 100 5.32 12.43 10.81
N LEU A 101 4.48 13.08 11.61
CA LEU A 101 3.24 12.49 12.13
C LEU A 101 2.28 12.09 11.00
N ALA A 102 2.22 12.87 9.92
CA ALA A 102 1.42 12.53 8.75
C ALA A 102 1.93 11.25 8.06
N ILE A 103 3.25 11.12 7.87
CA ILE A 103 3.88 9.91 7.31
C ILE A 103 3.67 8.71 8.23
N PHE A 104 3.82 8.90 9.54
CA PHE A 104 3.58 7.86 10.54
C PHE A 104 2.14 7.36 10.48
N LYS A 105 1.15 8.25 10.57
CA LYS A 105 -0.27 7.89 10.48
C LYS A 105 -0.62 7.17 9.19
N LYS A 106 -0.07 7.62 8.06
CA LYS A 106 -0.22 6.94 6.76
C LYS A 106 0.36 5.53 6.81
N THR A 107 1.56 5.37 7.37
CA THR A 107 2.21 4.06 7.55
C THR A 107 1.36 3.13 8.41
N VAL A 108 0.90 3.60 9.58
CA VAL A 108 0.04 2.82 10.48
C VAL A 108 -1.22 2.36 9.77
N ALA A 109 -1.91 3.26 9.07
CA ALA A 109 -3.12 2.92 8.32
C ALA A 109 -2.86 1.84 7.26
N MET A 110 -1.71 1.87 6.57
CA MET A 110 -1.37 0.85 5.57
C MET A 110 -1.11 -0.53 6.20
N HIS A 111 -0.47 -0.57 7.37
CA HIS A 111 -0.25 -1.81 8.13
C HIS A 111 -1.56 -2.35 8.71
N GLU A 112 -2.42 -1.47 9.22
CA GLU A 112 -3.75 -1.81 9.68
C GLU A 112 -4.59 -2.43 8.56
N VAL A 113 -4.59 -1.82 7.36
CA VAL A 113 -5.31 -2.36 6.20
C VAL A 113 -4.84 -3.79 5.87
N PHE A 114 -3.53 -4.08 5.93
CA PHE A 114 -3.02 -5.44 5.73
C PHE A 114 -3.62 -6.43 6.75
N LEU A 115 -3.58 -6.08 8.04
CA LEU A 115 -4.09 -6.96 9.10
C LEU A 115 -5.61 -7.13 9.05
N CYS A 116 -6.36 -6.05 8.81
CA CYS A 116 -7.81 -6.12 8.61
C CYS A 116 -8.17 -7.01 7.42
N ARG A 117 -7.36 -6.99 6.35
CA ARG A 117 -7.56 -7.85 5.18
C ARG A 117 -7.31 -9.32 5.47
N VAL A 118 -6.27 -9.64 6.23
CA VAL A 118 -6.00 -11.02 6.68
C VAL A 118 -7.11 -11.50 7.61
N ALA A 119 -7.48 -10.68 8.59
CA ALA A 119 -8.54 -10.95 9.57
C ALA A 119 -9.93 -11.16 8.95
N ALA A 120 -10.28 -10.39 7.92
CA ALA A 120 -11.55 -10.51 7.22
C ALA A 120 -11.62 -11.74 6.31
N HIS A 121 -10.48 -12.32 5.95
CA HIS A 121 -10.43 -13.49 5.07
C HIS A 121 -10.79 -14.77 5.85
N PRO A 122 -11.77 -15.58 5.39
CA PRO A 122 -12.30 -16.71 6.17
C PRO A 122 -11.28 -17.80 6.50
N VAL A 123 -10.28 -17.98 5.63
CA VAL A 123 -9.16 -18.93 5.80
C VAL A 123 -7.95 -18.31 6.49
N LEU A 124 -7.32 -17.27 5.91
CA LEU A 124 -6.08 -16.67 6.44
C LEU A 124 -6.17 -16.21 7.89
N ARG A 125 -7.35 -15.77 8.36
CA ARG A 125 -7.56 -15.36 9.76
C ARG A 125 -7.31 -16.48 10.79
N LYS A 126 -7.30 -17.75 10.37
CA LYS A 126 -7.11 -18.93 11.22
C LYS A 126 -5.65 -19.41 11.22
N ASP A 127 -4.77 -18.72 10.50
CA ASP A 127 -3.39 -19.11 10.35
C ASP A 127 -2.63 -19.01 11.68
N LEU A 128 -1.81 -20.02 11.99
CA LEU A 128 -1.08 -20.07 13.24
C LEU A 128 -0.06 -18.93 13.36
N ASN A 129 0.65 -18.58 12.29
CA ASN A 129 1.59 -17.47 12.30
C ASN A 129 0.87 -16.14 12.47
N PHE A 130 -0.34 -16.00 11.95
CA PHE A 130 -1.18 -14.82 12.19
C PHE A 130 -1.59 -14.68 13.65
N HIS A 131 -2.03 -15.78 14.29
CA HIS A 131 -2.34 -15.77 15.72
C HIS A 131 -1.09 -15.46 16.56
N VAL A 132 0.04 -16.12 16.29
CA VAL A 132 1.32 -15.83 16.95
C VAL A 132 1.70 -14.35 16.76
N PHE A 133 1.54 -13.83 15.54
CA PHE A 133 1.82 -12.43 15.25
C PHE A 133 0.95 -11.48 16.09
N LEU A 134 -0.31 -11.79 16.36
CA LEU A 134 -1.21 -10.93 17.15
C LEU A 134 -1.12 -11.17 18.66
N GLU A 135 -0.79 -12.39 19.10
CA GLU A 135 -0.99 -12.86 20.48
C GLU A 135 0.32 -13.16 21.23
N TYR A 136 1.47 -13.24 20.55
CA TYR A 136 2.75 -13.51 21.22
C TYR A 136 3.33 -12.25 21.87
N ASN A 137 3.48 -12.24 23.18
CA ASN A 137 3.86 -11.05 23.94
C ASN A 137 5.36 -10.70 23.93
N GLN A 138 6.22 -11.52 23.32
CA GLN A 138 7.65 -11.25 23.15
C GLN A 138 7.96 -10.91 21.68
N ASP A 139 9.20 -10.48 21.43
CA ASP A 139 9.69 -10.30 20.07
C ASP A 139 9.72 -11.62 19.31
N LEU A 140 9.24 -11.64 18.06
CA LEU A 140 9.28 -12.84 17.24
C LEU A 140 10.71 -13.19 16.77
N SER A 141 11.69 -12.34 17.09
CA SER A 141 13.12 -12.51 16.77
C SER A 141 13.36 -12.84 15.29
N VAL A 142 12.51 -12.29 14.41
CA VAL A 142 12.58 -12.52 12.98
C VAL A 142 13.67 -11.62 12.41
N ARG A 143 14.75 -12.23 11.97
CA ARG A 143 15.86 -11.49 11.36
C ARG A 143 15.38 -10.92 10.02
N GLY A 144 15.55 -9.60 9.84
CA GLY A 144 15.33 -8.97 8.54
C GLY A 144 16.17 -9.62 7.43
N LYS A 145 15.60 -9.72 6.21
CA LYS A 145 16.27 -10.37 5.07
C LYS A 145 17.64 -9.75 4.80
N ASN A 146 18.68 -10.58 4.80
CA ASN A 146 20.04 -10.14 4.50
C ASN A 146 20.22 -9.87 2.99
N LYS A 147 21.33 -9.21 2.59
CA LYS A 147 21.58 -8.89 1.16
C LYS A 147 21.59 -10.13 0.25
N LYS A 148 21.95 -11.31 0.77
CA LYS A 148 21.98 -12.58 0.03
C LYS A 148 20.58 -13.14 -0.19
N GLU A 149 19.72 -13.10 0.82
CA GLU A 149 18.30 -13.49 0.72
C GLU A 149 17.52 -12.54 -0.19
N LYS A 150 17.81 -11.23 -0.16
CA LYS A 150 17.25 -10.28 -1.13
C LYS A 150 17.70 -10.57 -2.56
N LEU A 151 18.93 -11.03 -2.74
CA LEU A 151 19.46 -11.48 -4.03
C LEU A 151 18.77 -12.78 -4.47
N GLU A 152 18.51 -13.69 -3.54
CA GLU A 152 17.76 -14.92 -3.78
C GLU A 152 16.32 -14.63 -4.18
N ASP A 153 15.63 -13.70 -3.53
CA ASP A 153 14.30 -13.24 -3.96
C ASP A 153 14.34 -12.64 -5.38
N PHE A 154 15.39 -11.90 -5.71
CA PHE A 154 15.63 -11.42 -7.07
C PHE A 154 15.81 -12.58 -8.06
N PHE A 155 16.60 -13.59 -7.71
CA PHE A 155 16.75 -14.80 -8.54
C PHE A 155 15.44 -15.60 -8.65
N LYS A 156 14.66 -15.75 -7.58
CA LYS A 156 13.31 -16.34 -7.61
C LYS A 156 12.42 -15.59 -8.58
N ASN A 157 12.48 -14.26 -8.62
CA ASN A 157 11.73 -13.45 -9.58
C ASN A 157 12.19 -13.64 -11.03
N VAL A 158 13.49 -13.83 -11.28
CA VAL A 158 14.03 -14.15 -12.61
C VAL A 158 13.62 -15.57 -13.05
N VAL A 159 13.70 -16.56 -12.15
CA VAL A 159 13.23 -17.92 -12.40
C VAL A 159 11.73 -17.94 -12.68
N LYS A 160 10.92 -17.19 -11.90
CA LYS A 160 9.50 -16.96 -12.17
C LYS A 160 9.24 -16.34 -13.54
N SER A 161 10.14 -15.51 -14.06
CA SER A 161 10.01 -14.94 -15.41
C SER A 161 10.23 -15.99 -16.50
N ALA A 162 11.27 -16.82 -16.38
CA ALA A 162 11.51 -17.92 -17.32
C ALA A 162 10.43 -19.00 -17.24
N ASP A 163 9.99 -19.35 -16.03
CA ASP A 163 8.87 -20.26 -15.79
C ASP A 163 7.53 -19.65 -16.24
N GLY A 164 7.38 -18.33 -16.15
CA GLY A 164 6.22 -17.60 -16.67
C GLY A 164 6.04 -17.76 -18.17
N VAL A 165 7.13 -17.90 -18.94
CA VAL A 165 7.06 -18.20 -20.38
C VAL A 165 6.53 -19.63 -20.63
N LEU A 166 6.94 -20.60 -19.80
CA LEU A 166 6.41 -21.97 -19.87
C LEU A 166 4.92 -22.01 -19.53
N VAL A 167 4.52 -21.33 -18.46
CA VAL A 167 3.12 -21.20 -18.03
C VAL A 167 2.28 -20.48 -19.07
N ALA A 168 2.82 -19.47 -19.76
CA ALA A 168 2.13 -18.78 -20.85
C ALA A 168 1.95 -19.63 -22.11
N GLY A 169 2.81 -20.65 -22.31
CA GLY A 169 2.74 -21.56 -23.46
C GLY A 169 1.64 -22.63 -23.34
N VAL A 170 1.11 -22.88 -22.14
CA VAL A 170 -0.02 -23.77 -21.92
C VAL A 170 -1.32 -23.00 -22.08
N LYS A 171 -2.14 -23.42 -23.04
CA LYS A 171 -3.45 -22.83 -23.27
C LYS A 171 -4.43 -23.33 -22.22
N ASP A 172 -4.97 -22.42 -21.42
CA ASP A 172 -6.05 -22.74 -20.51
C ASP A 172 -7.33 -23.02 -21.30
N VAL A 173 -7.98 -24.14 -21.02
CA VAL A 173 -9.27 -24.50 -21.64
C VAL A 173 -10.46 -23.90 -20.88
N ASP A 174 -10.22 -23.30 -19.71
CA ASP A 174 -11.23 -22.60 -18.94
C ASP A 174 -11.33 -21.13 -19.38
N ASP A 175 -12.43 -20.80 -20.07
CA ASP A 175 -12.72 -19.46 -20.60
C ASP A 175 -12.71 -18.37 -19.51
N PHE A 176 -13.11 -18.70 -18.27
CA PHE A 176 -13.13 -17.73 -17.18
C PHE A 176 -11.70 -17.27 -16.84
N PHE A 177 -10.77 -18.21 -16.68
CA PHE A 177 -9.40 -17.86 -16.29
C PHE A 177 -8.63 -17.17 -17.40
N GLU A 178 -8.87 -17.52 -18.67
CA GLU A 178 -8.25 -16.84 -19.80
C GLU A 178 -8.76 -15.39 -19.92
N HIS A 179 -10.06 -15.18 -19.69
CA HIS A 179 -10.63 -13.84 -19.60
C HIS A 179 -10.02 -13.03 -18.45
N GLU A 180 -10.01 -13.59 -17.23
CA GLU A 180 -9.45 -12.92 -16.04
C GLU A 180 -7.96 -12.62 -16.19
N LYS A 181 -7.18 -13.49 -16.84
CA LYS A 181 -5.75 -13.27 -17.15
C LYS A 181 -5.55 -12.05 -18.04
N THR A 182 -6.32 -11.96 -19.13
CA THR A 182 -6.26 -10.83 -20.07
C THR A 182 -6.71 -9.54 -19.37
N PHE A 183 -7.82 -9.61 -18.64
CA PHE A 183 -8.35 -8.51 -17.87
C PHE A 183 -7.34 -7.98 -16.84
N LEU A 184 -6.74 -8.86 -16.02
CA LEU A 184 -5.79 -8.47 -14.99
C LEU A 184 -4.51 -7.87 -15.56
N LEU A 185 -4.02 -8.39 -16.69
CA LEU A 185 -2.86 -7.81 -17.36
C LEU A 185 -3.13 -6.36 -17.81
N GLU A 186 -4.27 -6.15 -18.45
CA GLU A 186 -4.68 -4.83 -18.94
C GLU A 186 -4.99 -3.86 -17.79
N TYR A 187 -5.74 -4.33 -16.79
CA TYR A 187 -6.08 -3.58 -15.58
C TYR A 187 -4.83 -3.16 -14.80
N HIS A 188 -3.88 -4.08 -14.59
CA HIS A 188 -2.63 -3.79 -13.87
C HIS A 188 -1.85 -2.67 -14.56
N ASN A 189 -1.70 -2.71 -15.88
CA ASN A 189 -1.02 -1.68 -16.64
C ASN A 189 -1.74 -0.33 -16.55
N ARG A 190 -3.07 -0.32 -16.65
CA ARG A 190 -3.86 0.92 -16.50
C ARG A 190 -3.72 1.54 -15.12
N VAL A 191 -3.77 0.73 -14.05
CA VAL A 191 -3.61 1.23 -12.68
C VAL A 191 -2.18 1.71 -12.44
N LYS A 192 -1.17 1.04 -12.99
CA LYS A 192 0.23 1.48 -12.94
C LYS A 192 0.40 2.86 -13.58
N ASP A 193 -0.13 3.04 -14.78
CA ASP A 193 -0.06 4.31 -15.50
C ASP A 193 -0.85 5.41 -14.78
N ALA A 194 -2.04 5.09 -14.26
CA ALA A 194 -2.85 6.01 -13.47
C ALA A 194 -2.14 6.42 -12.18
N SER A 195 -1.49 5.50 -11.46
CA SER A 195 -0.69 5.80 -10.26
C SER A 195 0.42 6.79 -10.60
N ALA A 196 1.16 6.56 -11.68
CA ALA A 196 2.24 7.46 -12.10
C ALA A 196 1.72 8.85 -12.53
N LYS A 197 0.52 8.92 -13.12
CA LYS A 197 -0.16 10.19 -13.45
C LYS A 197 -0.60 10.92 -12.19
N SER A 198 -1.17 10.21 -11.22
CA SER A 198 -1.58 10.78 -9.93
C SER A 198 -0.39 11.40 -9.19
N ASP A 199 0.77 10.72 -9.17
CA ASP A 199 1.98 11.27 -8.55
C ASP A 199 2.47 12.55 -9.25
N ARG A 200 2.31 12.66 -10.58
CA ARG A 200 2.64 13.91 -11.32
C ARG A 200 1.67 15.04 -10.98
N MET A 201 0.38 14.74 -10.89
CA MET A 201 -0.67 15.68 -10.51
C MET A 201 -0.39 16.27 -9.12
N ILE A 202 -0.13 15.42 -8.13
CA ILE A 202 0.19 15.85 -6.76
C ILE A 202 1.45 16.71 -6.71
N ARG A 203 2.49 16.35 -7.48
CA ARG A 203 3.69 17.20 -7.60
C ARG A 203 3.38 18.57 -8.20
N SER A 204 2.48 18.63 -9.17
CA SER A 204 2.05 19.89 -9.78
C SER A 204 1.35 20.79 -8.76
N HIS A 205 0.41 20.26 -7.98
CA HIS A 205 -0.26 21.03 -6.91
C HIS A 205 0.71 21.52 -5.85
N LYS A 206 1.67 20.67 -5.43
CA LYS A 206 2.73 21.09 -4.48
C LYS A 206 3.58 22.22 -5.05
N SER A 207 4.02 22.10 -6.32
CA SER A 207 4.79 23.15 -6.99
C SER A 207 3.98 24.45 -7.10
N ALA A 208 2.69 24.37 -7.44
CA ALA A 208 1.82 25.53 -7.53
C ALA A 208 1.67 26.22 -6.15
N ALA A 209 1.47 25.44 -5.08
CA ALA A 209 1.42 25.98 -3.72
C ALA A 209 2.73 26.67 -3.32
N ASP A 210 3.88 26.10 -3.68
CA ASP A 210 5.19 26.70 -3.43
C ASP A 210 5.39 28.00 -4.21
N ASP A 211 4.97 28.04 -5.47
CA ASP A 211 5.04 29.25 -6.31
C ASP A 211 4.13 30.36 -5.77
N ILE A 212 2.90 30.03 -5.34
CA ILE A 212 2.00 31.00 -4.69
C ILE A 212 2.63 31.52 -3.40
N ASN A 213 3.28 30.66 -2.60
CA ASN A 213 3.97 31.07 -1.38
C ASN A 213 5.14 32.02 -1.67
N ARG A 214 5.94 31.75 -2.71
CA ARG A 214 7.05 32.62 -3.15
C ARG A 214 6.56 33.98 -3.63
N ILE A 215 5.46 34.00 -4.38
CA ILE A 215 4.81 35.25 -4.79
C ILE A 215 4.34 36.02 -3.55
N ALA A 216 3.59 35.36 -2.66
CA ALA A 216 3.04 35.98 -1.45
C ALA A 216 4.14 36.57 -0.55
N SER A 217 5.28 35.89 -0.39
CA SER A 217 6.41 36.38 0.40
C SER A 217 7.14 37.55 -0.25
N THR A 218 7.25 37.57 -1.58
CA THR A 218 7.88 38.67 -2.33
C THR A 218 7.11 39.99 -2.17
N PHE A 219 5.78 39.90 -2.07
CA PHE A 219 4.90 41.08 -1.97
C PHE A 219 4.58 41.50 -0.52
N HIS A 220 5.22 40.90 0.49
CA HIS A 220 4.96 41.18 1.90
C HIS A 220 5.60 42.50 2.43
N SER A 221 6.03 43.41 1.56
CA SER A 221 6.64 44.72 1.91
C SER A 221 6.27 45.83 0.91
N PRO A 222 6.16 47.10 1.35
CA PRO A 222 4.97 47.73 1.92
C PRO A 222 3.96 48.16 0.84
N LEU A 223 3.61 47.30 -0.12
CA LEU A 223 2.53 47.61 -1.06
C LEU A 223 1.16 47.35 -0.38
N PRO A 224 0.29 48.37 -0.22
CA PRO A 224 -0.98 48.25 0.50
C PRO A 224 -2.07 47.58 -0.36
N LEU A 225 -1.70 46.60 -1.21
CA LEU A 225 -2.67 45.84 -1.97
C LEU A 225 -3.15 44.66 -1.13
N SER A 226 -4.31 44.85 -0.51
CA SER A 226 -5.13 43.83 0.17
C SER A 226 -5.27 42.51 -0.58
N CYS A 227 -5.17 42.50 -1.92
CA CYS A 227 -5.24 41.25 -2.69
C CYS A 227 -4.08 40.28 -2.39
N PHE A 228 -2.89 40.75 -2.01
CA PHE A 228 -1.78 39.86 -1.65
C PHE A 228 -2.05 39.07 -0.35
N GLN A 229 -2.92 39.58 0.54
CA GLN A 229 -3.35 38.85 1.73
C GLN A 229 -4.20 37.61 1.37
N THR A 230 -4.80 37.57 0.18
CA THR A 230 -5.60 36.41 -0.28
C THR A 230 -4.75 35.27 -0.86
N LEU A 231 -3.48 35.51 -1.18
CA LEU A 231 -2.59 34.47 -1.74
C LEU A 231 -2.24 33.37 -0.73
N PHE A 232 -2.03 33.71 0.55
CA PHE A 232 -1.77 32.70 1.58
C PHE A 232 -2.96 31.74 1.80
N PRO A 233 -4.21 32.22 1.92
CA PRO A 233 -5.38 31.36 1.90
C PRO A 233 -5.50 30.46 0.65
N VAL A 234 -5.24 30.99 -0.55
CA VAL A 234 -5.28 30.21 -1.80
C VAL A 234 -4.20 29.13 -1.80
N GLN A 235 -2.98 29.46 -1.38
CA GLN A 235 -1.89 28.50 -1.20
C GLN A 235 -2.26 27.35 -0.26
N LYS A 236 -2.93 27.65 0.86
CA LYS A 236 -3.40 26.61 1.80
C LYS A 236 -4.47 25.71 1.19
N ILE A 237 -5.37 26.23 0.36
CA ILE A 237 -6.34 25.40 -0.37
C ILE A 237 -5.59 24.53 -1.37
N GLU A 238 -4.67 25.07 -2.15
CA GLU A 238 -3.88 24.33 -3.14
C GLU A 238 -3.08 23.18 -2.51
N ALA A 239 -2.40 23.44 -1.38
CA ALA A 239 -1.71 22.41 -0.61
C ALA A 239 -2.67 21.33 -0.08
N ARG A 240 -3.91 21.72 0.28
CA ARG A 240 -4.95 20.78 0.71
C ARG A 240 -5.48 19.92 -0.44
N VAL A 241 -5.63 20.48 -1.65
CA VAL A 241 -5.97 19.69 -2.86
C VAL A 241 -4.94 18.57 -3.03
N ALA A 242 -3.65 18.90 -3.00
CA ALA A 242 -2.59 17.90 -3.13
C ALA A 242 -2.67 16.77 -2.09
N ALA A 243 -3.00 17.11 -0.83
CA ALA A 243 -3.09 16.14 0.26
C ALA A 243 -4.34 15.24 0.14
N ASP A 244 -5.49 15.84 -0.18
CA ASP A 244 -6.75 15.12 -0.34
C ASP A 244 -6.73 14.19 -1.58
N GLU A 245 -6.08 14.61 -2.67
CA GLU A 245 -5.82 13.79 -3.86
C GLU A 245 -4.84 12.63 -3.58
N ASP A 246 -3.76 12.87 -2.82
CA ASP A 246 -2.85 11.79 -2.42
C ASP A 246 -3.59 10.72 -1.61
N LEU A 247 -4.42 11.16 -0.67
CA LEU A 247 -5.19 10.28 0.21
C LEU A 247 -6.28 9.49 -0.54
N LYS A 248 -7.07 10.15 -1.40
CA LYS A 248 -8.24 9.51 -2.04
C LYS A 248 -7.93 8.83 -3.37
N LEU A 249 -6.95 9.32 -4.11
CA LEU A 249 -6.63 8.78 -5.44
C LEU A 249 -5.32 8.02 -5.46
N ALA A 250 -4.21 8.65 -5.07
CA ALA A 250 -2.90 8.02 -5.23
C ALA A 250 -2.74 6.80 -4.33
N ASP A 251 -3.13 6.87 -3.06
CA ASP A 251 -3.04 5.74 -2.14
C ASP A 251 -3.93 4.56 -2.57
N LEU A 252 -5.13 4.85 -3.07
CA LEU A 252 -6.02 3.86 -3.64
C LEU A 252 -5.39 3.16 -4.85
N LEU A 253 -4.86 3.93 -5.81
CA LEU A 253 -4.21 3.41 -7.00
C LEU A 253 -2.98 2.56 -6.65
N LYS A 254 -2.15 3.03 -5.72
CA LYS A 254 -0.97 2.31 -5.22
C LYS A 254 -1.36 1.00 -4.53
N TYR A 255 -2.42 1.00 -3.74
CA TYR A 255 -2.95 -0.23 -3.11
C TYR A 255 -3.40 -1.24 -4.16
N TYR A 256 -4.25 -0.82 -5.10
CA TYR A 256 -4.78 -1.71 -6.14
C TYR A 256 -3.74 -2.11 -7.19
N LEU A 257 -2.67 -1.34 -7.38
CA LEU A 257 -1.52 -1.76 -8.16
C LEU A 257 -0.86 -2.99 -7.52
N ARG A 258 -0.62 -2.96 -6.20
CA ARG A 258 -0.04 -4.10 -5.47
C ARG A 258 -1.02 -5.28 -5.39
N GLU A 259 -2.29 -5.04 -5.11
CA GLU A 259 -3.30 -6.10 -5.05
C GLU A 259 -3.52 -6.76 -6.43
N SER A 260 -3.46 -5.99 -7.52
CA SER A 260 -3.51 -6.57 -8.88
C SER A 260 -2.30 -7.45 -9.19
N GLN A 261 -1.13 -7.15 -8.62
CA GLN A 261 0.04 -8.03 -8.74
C GLN A 261 -0.19 -9.32 -7.94
N ALA A 262 -0.73 -9.25 -6.73
CA ALA A 262 -1.10 -10.44 -5.95
C ALA A 262 -2.13 -11.32 -6.69
N ALA A 263 -3.11 -10.71 -7.39
CA ALA A 263 -4.05 -11.43 -8.24
C ALA A 263 -3.38 -12.11 -9.46
N LYS A 264 -2.38 -11.45 -10.06
CA LYS A 264 -1.55 -12.08 -11.12
C LYS A 264 -0.72 -13.24 -10.57
N ASP A 265 -0.19 -13.12 -9.35
CA ASP A 265 0.60 -14.16 -8.71
C ASP A 265 -0.25 -15.39 -8.34
N LEU A 266 -1.54 -15.18 -8.00
CA LEU A 266 -2.53 -16.25 -7.91
C LEU A 266 -2.71 -16.98 -9.26
N LEU A 267 -2.95 -16.24 -10.34
CA LEU A 267 -3.11 -16.86 -11.67
C LEU A 267 -1.85 -17.60 -12.12
N TYR A 268 -0.67 -17.08 -11.78
CA TYR A 268 0.60 -17.75 -12.04
C TYR A 268 0.72 -19.07 -11.27
N ARG A 269 0.43 -19.09 -9.95
CA ARG A 269 0.44 -20.31 -9.14
C ARG A 269 -0.54 -21.36 -9.68
N ARG A 270 -1.74 -20.94 -10.08
CA ARG A 270 -2.72 -21.82 -10.74
C ARG A 270 -2.20 -22.35 -12.09
N GLY A 271 -1.65 -21.48 -12.93
CA GLY A 271 -1.09 -21.87 -14.23
C GLY A 271 0.09 -22.84 -14.10
N ARG A 272 0.92 -22.69 -13.05
CA ARG A 272 1.98 -23.65 -12.73
C ARG A 272 1.41 -25.02 -12.35
N ALA A 273 0.37 -25.06 -11.52
CA ALA A 273 -0.32 -26.32 -11.18
C ALA A 273 -0.94 -26.99 -12.42
N LEU A 274 -1.44 -26.22 -13.39
CA LEU A 274 -1.93 -26.75 -14.67
C LEU A 274 -0.80 -27.38 -15.48
N VAL A 275 0.35 -26.71 -15.62
CA VAL A 275 1.53 -27.24 -16.31
C VAL A 275 1.97 -28.57 -15.68
N ASP A 276 2.04 -28.62 -14.35
CA ASP A 276 2.43 -29.84 -13.63
C ASP A 276 1.42 -30.98 -13.84
N TYR A 277 0.13 -30.67 -13.85
CA TYR A 277 -0.93 -31.61 -14.17
C TYR A 277 -0.83 -32.16 -15.60
N GLU A 278 -0.65 -31.30 -16.61
CA GLU A 278 -0.48 -31.75 -17.99
C GLU A 278 0.76 -32.62 -18.19
N ASN A 279 1.87 -32.28 -17.51
CA ASN A 279 3.09 -33.07 -17.56
C ASN A 279 2.90 -34.45 -16.91
N ALA A 280 2.19 -34.51 -15.77
CA ALA A 280 1.85 -35.78 -15.13
C ALA A 280 0.93 -36.62 -16.02
N ASN A 281 -0.02 -35.99 -16.73
CA ASN A 281 -0.90 -36.67 -17.69
C ASN A 281 -0.10 -37.28 -18.87
N LYS A 282 0.80 -36.50 -19.47
CA LYS A 282 1.71 -36.99 -20.53
C LYS A 282 2.63 -38.12 -20.05
N ALA A 283 3.07 -38.06 -18.79
CA ALA A 283 3.89 -39.11 -18.18
C ALA A 283 3.09 -40.40 -17.98
N LEU A 284 1.84 -40.28 -17.54
CA LEU A 284 0.90 -41.40 -17.41
C LEU A 284 0.63 -42.08 -18.75
N ASP A 285 0.37 -41.32 -19.81
CA ASP A 285 0.18 -41.87 -21.16
C ASP A 285 1.40 -42.67 -21.64
N LYS A 286 2.61 -42.18 -21.35
CA LYS A 286 3.87 -42.89 -21.65
C LYS A 286 4.04 -44.16 -20.83
N ALA A 287 3.68 -44.12 -19.54
CA ALA A 287 3.73 -45.28 -18.65
C ALA A 287 2.77 -46.39 -19.12
N ARG A 288 1.53 -46.01 -19.48
CA ARG A 288 0.51 -46.89 -20.07
C ARG A 288 0.97 -47.49 -21.38
N ALA A 289 1.52 -46.69 -22.29
CA ALA A 289 2.03 -47.17 -23.57
C ALA A 289 3.18 -48.20 -23.43
N LYS A 290 3.98 -48.09 -22.36
CA LYS A 290 5.09 -49.01 -22.07
C LYS A 290 4.71 -50.15 -21.11
N ASN A 291 3.49 -50.17 -20.58
CA ASN A 291 3.05 -51.05 -19.49
C ASN A 291 4.04 -51.11 -18.31
N LYS A 292 4.64 -49.97 -17.96
CA LYS A 292 5.65 -49.87 -16.90
C LYS A 292 5.34 -48.71 -15.97
N ASP A 293 5.44 -48.94 -14.66
CA ASP A 293 5.27 -47.92 -13.60
C ASP A 293 3.89 -47.20 -13.63
N VAL A 294 2.87 -47.84 -14.20
CA VAL A 294 1.54 -47.23 -14.44
C VAL A 294 0.89 -46.74 -13.15
N LEU A 295 0.84 -47.57 -12.10
CA LEU A 295 0.23 -47.21 -10.81
C LEU A 295 0.88 -45.96 -10.18
N GLN A 296 2.21 -45.83 -10.29
CA GLN A 296 2.94 -44.68 -9.76
C GLN A 296 2.62 -43.41 -10.56
N ALA A 297 2.56 -43.51 -11.89
CA ALA A 297 2.20 -42.40 -12.76
C ALA A 297 0.74 -41.97 -12.56
N GLU A 298 -0.19 -42.92 -12.34
CA GLU A 298 -1.60 -42.63 -12.03
C GLU A 298 -1.73 -41.89 -10.71
N THR A 299 -1.05 -42.35 -9.67
CA THR A 299 -1.06 -41.68 -8.36
C THR A 299 -0.53 -40.25 -8.47
N THR A 300 0.56 -40.05 -9.22
CA THR A 300 1.16 -38.72 -9.44
C THR A 300 0.21 -37.79 -10.19
N GLN A 301 -0.41 -38.28 -11.26
CA GLN A 301 -1.38 -37.53 -12.04
C GLN A 301 -2.60 -37.14 -11.18
N GLN A 302 -3.10 -38.05 -10.34
CA GLN A 302 -4.23 -37.80 -9.45
C GLN A 302 -3.91 -36.69 -8.43
N VAL A 303 -2.71 -36.70 -7.83
CA VAL A 303 -2.27 -35.66 -6.89
C VAL A 303 -2.17 -34.30 -7.58
N CYS A 304 -1.57 -34.23 -8.77
CA CYS A 304 -1.49 -32.98 -9.54
C CYS A 304 -2.87 -32.46 -9.95
N CYS A 305 -3.78 -33.37 -10.34
CA CYS A 305 -5.16 -33.04 -10.70
C CYS A 305 -5.89 -32.39 -9.51
N GLN A 306 -5.90 -33.06 -8.36
CA GLN A 306 -6.55 -32.55 -7.14
C GLN A 306 -5.97 -31.21 -6.69
N LYS A 307 -4.65 -31.03 -6.77
CA LYS A 307 -3.99 -29.74 -6.47
C LYS A 307 -4.47 -28.64 -7.41
N PHE A 308 -4.49 -28.90 -8.72
CA PHE A 308 -4.96 -27.94 -9.72
C PHE A 308 -6.44 -27.58 -9.54
N GLU A 309 -7.31 -28.57 -9.28
CA GLU A 309 -8.74 -28.36 -9.05
C GLU A 309 -9.00 -27.52 -7.80
N LYS A 310 -8.36 -27.85 -6.67
CA LYS A 310 -8.48 -27.09 -5.41
C LYS A 310 -8.04 -25.64 -5.56
N ILE A 311 -6.92 -25.41 -6.24
CA ILE A 311 -6.43 -24.04 -6.51
C ILE A 311 -7.42 -23.32 -7.43
N SER A 312 -7.95 -23.98 -8.45
CA SER A 312 -8.89 -23.36 -9.39
C SER A 312 -10.21 -22.96 -8.71
N GLU A 313 -10.75 -23.81 -7.85
CA GLU A 313 -11.99 -23.50 -7.12
C GLU A 313 -11.84 -22.25 -6.25
N SER A 314 -10.82 -22.22 -5.41
CA SER A 314 -10.52 -21.07 -4.53
C SER A 314 -10.14 -19.81 -5.32
N ALA A 315 -9.33 -19.94 -6.37
CA ALA A 315 -8.92 -18.82 -7.21
C ALA A 315 -10.11 -18.13 -7.90
N LYS A 316 -11.09 -18.92 -8.36
CA LYS A 316 -12.30 -18.39 -9.00
C LYS A 316 -13.08 -17.50 -8.05
N GLN A 317 -13.31 -17.97 -6.82
CA GLN A 317 -14.01 -17.19 -5.80
C GLN A 317 -13.24 -15.91 -5.44
N GLU A 318 -11.92 -16.01 -5.27
CA GLU A 318 -11.08 -14.85 -4.93
C GLU A 318 -11.04 -13.77 -6.01
N LEU A 319 -11.05 -14.15 -7.29
CA LEU A 319 -11.12 -13.18 -8.40
C LEU A 319 -12.46 -12.46 -8.45
N ILE A 320 -13.56 -13.15 -8.13
CA ILE A 320 -14.90 -12.55 -8.00
C ILE A 320 -14.94 -11.57 -6.82
N ASP A 321 -14.39 -11.95 -5.68
CA ASP A 321 -14.34 -11.10 -4.49
C ASP A 321 -13.41 -9.90 -4.68
N PHE A 322 -12.28 -10.09 -5.37
CA PHE A 322 -11.41 -9.00 -5.81
C PHE A 322 -12.15 -7.98 -6.67
N LYS A 323 -12.90 -8.43 -7.69
CA LYS A 323 -13.70 -7.54 -8.53
C LYS A 323 -14.71 -6.74 -7.70
N THR A 324 -15.42 -7.40 -6.80
CA THR A 324 -16.44 -6.76 -5.94
C THR A 324 -15.83 -5.71 -5.01
N ARG A 325 -14.78 -6.07 -4.27
CA ARG A 325 -14.06 -5.16 -3.36
C ARG A 325 -13.49 -3.96 -4.10
N ARG A 326 -12.83 -4.20 -5.24
CA ARG A 326 -12.26 -3.15 -6.07
C ARG A 326 -13.30 -2.14 -6.52
N VAL A 327 -14.40 -2.59 -7.10
CA VAL A 327 -15.44 -1.69 -7.62
C VAL A 327 -16.01 -0.83 -6.49
N ALA A 328 -16.26 -1.42 -5.32
CA ALA A 328 -16.74 -0.68 -4.16
C ALA A 328 -15.73 0.38 -3.68
N ALA A 329 -14.44 0.02 -3.57
CA ALA A 329 -13.41 0.93 -3.11
C ALA A 329 -13.17 2.10 -4.07
N PHE A 330 -13.08 1.84 -5.38
CA PHE A 330 -12.96 2.90 -6.40
C PHE A 330 -14.17 3.81 -6.42
N ARG A 331 -15.38 3.25 -6.38
CA ARG A 331 -16.60 4.07 -6.35
C ARG A 331 -16.60 5.00 -5.14
N LYS A 332 -16.34 4.47 -3.94
CA LYS A 332 -16.33 5.27 -2.71
C LYS A 332 -15.32 6.42 -2.79
N ASN A 333 -14.07 6.11 -3.12
CA ASN A 333 -13.01 7.11 -3.12
C ASN A 333 -13.15 8.16 -4.22
N LEU A 334 -13.62 7.79 -5.41
CA LEU A 334 -13.84 8.75 -6.50
C LEU A 334 -15.00 9.70 -6.20
N VAL A 335 -16.06 9.22 -5.53
CA VAL A 335 -17.16 10.09 -5.07
C VAL A 335 -16.65 11.07 -4.01
N GLU A 336 -15.95 10.56 -2.99
CA GLU A 336 -15.37 11.41 -1.93
C GLU A 336 -14.37 12.43 -2.50
N LEU A 337 -13.56 12.04 -3.49
CA LEU A 337 -12.63 12.95 -4.17
C LEU A 337 -13.39 14.07 -4.90
N ALA A 338 -14.42 13.74 -5.69
CA ALA A 338 -15.20 14.74 -6.41
C ALA A 338 -15.89 15.74 -5.46
N GLU A 339 -16.36 15.27 -4.29
CA GLU A 339 -16.93 16.13 -3.25
C GLU A 339 -15.87 17.09 -2.67
N LEU A 340 -14.65 16.60 -2.46
CA LEU A 340 -13.51 17.42 -2.00
C LEU A 340 -13.09 18.44 -3.05
N GLU A 341 -12.92 18.05 -4.31
CA GLU A 341 -12.61 18.95 -5.42
C GLU A 341 -13.64 20.09 -5.52
N LEU A 342 -14.93 19.76 -5.43
CA LEU A 342 -16.00 20.75 -5.47
C LEU A 342 -15.96 21.69 -4.25
N LYS A 343 -15.60 21.18 -3.06
CA LYS A 343 -15.38 21.99 -1.86
C LYS A 343 -14.18 22.94 -2.03
N HIS A 344 -13.06 22.46 -2.57
CA HIS A 344 -11.87 23.28 -2.82
C HIS A 344 -12.14 24.38 -3.85
N ALA A 345 -12.79 24.03 -4.96
CA ALA A 345 -13.17 24.99 -6.00
C ALA A 345 -14.09 26.09 -5.46
N LYS A 346 -15.10 25.74 -4.66
CA LYS A 346 -15.98 26.73 -3.99
C LYS A 346 -15.20 27.62 -3.02
N GLY A 347 -14.28 27.05 -2.24
CA GLY A 347 -13.43 27.81 -1.32
C GLY A 347 -12.54 28.81 -2.07
N ASN A 348 -11.88 28.39 -3.15
CA ASN A 348 -11.08 29.27 -4.00
C ASN A 348 -11.93 30.39 -4.61
N LEU A 349 -13.10 30.05 -5.16
CA LEU A 349 -14.01 31.03 -5.75
C LEU A 349 -14.43 32.11 -4.73
N GLN A 350 -14.77 31.70 -3.50
CA GLN A 350 -15.13 32.63 -2.42
C GLN A 350 -13.98 33.57 -2.07
N LEU A 351 -12.74 33.05 -1.94
CA LEU A 351 -11.56 33.87 -1.65
C LEU A 351 -11.28 34.88 -2.76
N LEU A 352 -11.37 34.46 -4.02
CA LEU A 352 -11.14 35.33 -5.16
C LEU A 352 -12.22 36.41 -5.30
N HIS A 353 -13.49 36.07 -5.06
CA HIS A 353 -14.57 37.07 -5.01
C HIS A 353 -14.34 38.09 -3.90
N SER A 354 -13.88 37.66 -2.72
CA SER A 354 -13.53 38.57 -1.63
C SER A 354 -12.37 39.50 -2.00
N CYS A 355 -11.27 39.01 -2.61
CA CYS A 355 -10.21 39.92 -3.11
C CYS A 355 -10.79 40.92 -4.13
N LEU A 356 -11.62 40.46 -5.08
CA LEU A 356 -12.22 41.35 -6.09
C LEU A 356 -13.10 42.44 -5.47
N GLY A 357 -13.89 42.11 -4.44
CA GLY A 357 -14.70 43.10 -3.71
C GLY A 357 -13.83 44.18 -3.07
N VAL A 358 -12.75 43.77 -2.39
CA VAL A 358 -11.81 44.74 -1.78
C VAL A 358 -11.12 45.59 -2.85
N LEU A 359 -10.71 45.01 -3.98
CA LEU A 359 -10.08 45.76 -5.08
C LEU A 359 -11.01 46.76 -5.75
N LYS A 360 -12.31 46.48 -5.78
CA LYS A 360 -13.34 47.39 -6.32
C LYS A 360 -13.69 48.54 -5.37
N GLY A 361 -13.24 48.48 -4.12
CA GLY A 361 -13.62 49.44 -3.08
C GLY A 361 -15.04 49.22 -2.55
N ASP A 362 -15.59 48.00 -2.69
CA ASP A 362 -16.93 47.65 -2.19
C ASP A 362 -16.95 47.38 -0.67
N THR A 363 -15.85 47.63 0.04
CA THR A 363 -15.71 47.64 1.50
C THR A 363 -14.62 48.61 1.94
#